data_AF-A0A9D8RWB8-F1
#
_entry.id   AF-A0A9D8RWB8-F1
#
_cell.length_a   1.000
_cell.length_b   1.000
_cell.length_c   1.000
_cell.angle_alpha   90.00
_cell.angle_beta   90.00
_cell.angle_gamma   90.00
#
_symmetry.space_group_name_H-M   'P 1'
#
loop_
_entity.id
_entity.type
_entity.pdbx_description
1 polymer ?
#
loop_
_entity_poly.entity_id
_entity_poly.type
_entity_poly.pdbx_seq_one_letter_code
_entity_poly.pdbx_strand_id
1 'polypeptide(L)'
;MSENTYGVGTAAKRLFGKEPYELSVAECATLIGITNAPSAYNPYTNPDRCITKRNNVLSVMHREGVIGEREYTEALSEPLTVVEREKMSDRYSSWFAEAVITDLTEDLCEVYGITEAAADLMLRGGGLSVYTTMNASAQKILEEYFAEAKNFPEEISEGLNFAMSVIDNATGDLVATVGRVGKKQGNKLLSHAELAHIPGSVLKPLGLYAPLIDEGKINWATVFDDIPTSFTETESSYRLYPRNSPNVYSGLITVKDALRLSKNTVAVRLSELRTPRAVFDTLKDKFGFSHLVEREEQEGGGILTDIAPSP
;
A
#
# COMPACT_ATOMS: atom_id res chain seq x y z
N MET A 1 29.43 -8.92 -6.03
CA MET A 1 28.53 -8.65 -7.17
C MET A 1 27.85 -7.31 -6.96
N SER A 2 27.52 -6.56 -8.02
CA SER A 2 27.03 -5.16 -7.92
C SER A 2 25.52 -5.11 -7.71
N GLU A 3 25.04 -4.00 -7.13
CA GLU A 3 23.63 -3.60 -7.09
C GLU A 3 22.64 -4.67 -6.59
N ASN A 4 22.81 -5.14 -5.34
CA ASN A 4 21.88 -6.09 -4.69
C ASN A 4 21.67 -7.43 -5.42
N THR A 5 22.53 -7.77 -6.39
CA THR A 5 22.47 -9.06 -7.07
C THR A 5 23.30 -10.08 -6.30
N TYR A 6 22.66 -10.99 -5.57
CA TYR A 6 23.35 -12.07 -4.85
C TYR A 6 23.18 -13.40 -5.60
N GLY A 7 24.31 -14.07 -5.86
CA GLY A 7 24.35 -15.38 -6.54
C GLY A 7 24.64 -15.31 -8.05
N VAL A 8 25.35 -16.33 -8.54
CA VAL A 8 25.78 -16.44 -9.95
C VAL A 8 24.59 -16.53 -10.89
N GLY A 9 23.53 -17.26 -10.53
CA GLY A 9 22.30 -17.36 -11.32
C GLY A 9 21.59 -16.02 -11.51
N THR A 10 21.41 -15.28 -10.43
CA THR A 10 20.79 -13.95 -10.47
C THR A 10 21.62 -12.98 -11.32
N ALA A 11 22.95 -13.03 -11.20
CA ALA A 11 23.84 -12.19 -12.00
C ALA A 11 23.85 -12.58 -13.50
N ALA A 12 23.80 -13.88 -13.80
CA ALA A 12 23.68 -14.40 -15.16
C ALA A 12 22.39 -13.93 -15.84
N LYS A 13 21.26 -14.07 -15.16
CA LYS A 13 19.96 -13.55 -15.64
C LYS A 13 19.98 -12.03 -15.80
N ARG A 14 20.52 -11.30 -14.82
CA ARG A 14 20.54 -9.83 -14.85
C ARG A 14 21.38 -9.28 -15.98
N LEU A 15 22.60 -9.80 -16.17
CA LEU A 15 23.55 -9.26 -17.15
C LEU A 15 23.32 -9.81 -18.55
N PHE A 16 22.97 -11.08 -18.69
CA PHE A 16 22.95 -11.79 -19.97
C PHE A 16 21.58 -12.40 -20.32
N GLY A 17 20.61 -12.40 -19.39
CA GLY A 17 19.29 -12.98 -19.64
C GLY A 17 19.29 -14.50 -19.74
N LYS A 18 20.34 -15.14 -19.21
CA LYS A 18 20.66 -16.57 -19.38
C LYS A 18 20.70 -17.30 -18.06
N GLU A 19 20.39 -18.59 -18.07
CA GLU A 19 20.71 -19.48 -16.96
C GLU A 19 22.22 -19.78 -16.90
N PRO A 20 22.80 -20.10 -15.72
CA PRO A 20 24.25 -20.32 -15.58
C PRO A 20 24.86 -21.32 -16.55
N TYR A 21 24.11 -22.35 -16.95
CA TYR A 21 24.58 -23.40 -17.87
C TYR A 21 24.56 -22.97 -19.35
N GLU A 22 23.99 -21.81 -19.66
CA GLU A 22 23.90 -21.26 -21.03
C GLU A 22 24.98 -20.19 -21.30
N LEU A 23 25.79 -19.86 -20.29
CA LEU A 23 26.79 -18.80 -20.37
C LEU A 23 27.98 -19.22 -21.24
N SER A 24 28.44 -18.28 -22.08
CA SER A 24 29.71 -18.43 -22.78
C SER A 24 30.91 -18.31 -21.82
N VAL A 25 32.09 -18.70 -22.29
CA VAL A 25 33.34 -18.54 -21.54
C VAL A 25 33.62 -17.06 -21.26
N ALA A 26 33.32 -16.17 -22.21
CA ALA A 26 33.49 -14.72 -22.04
C ALA A 26 32.51 -14.15 -20.99
N GLU A 27 31.26 -14.62 -20.98
CA GLU A 27 30.25 -14.23 -20.00
C GLU A 27 30.62 -14.73 -18.59
N CYS A 28 31.09 -15.97 -18.47
CA CYS A 28 31.62 -16.52 -17.22
C CYS A 28 32.79 -15.69 -16.68
N ALA A 29 33.78 -15.38 -17.54
CA ALA A 29 34.92 -14.55 -17.17
C ALA A 29 34.52 -13.14 -16.75
N THR A 30 33.46 -12.60 -17.34
CA THR A 30 32.86 -11.31 -16.98
C THR A 30 32.26 -11.36 -15.58
N LEU A 31 31.44 -12.38 -15.27
CA LEU A 31 30.87 -12.57 -13.92
C LEU A 31 31.97 -12.69 -12.86
N ILE A 32 32.99 -13.51 -13.10
CA ILE A 32 34.14 -13.66 -12.21
C ILE A 32 34.84 -12.32 -12.02
N GLY A 33 35.10 -11.58 -13.10
CA GLY A 33 35.79 -10.30 -13.07
C GLY A 33 35.08 -9.22 -12.22
N ILE A 34 33.74 -9.20 -12.27
CA ILE A 34 32.91 -8.22 -11.56
C ILE A 34 32.87 -8.51 -10.05
N THR A 35 32.99 -9.77 -9.62
CA THR A 35 32.82 -10.14 -8.19
C THR A 35 33.73 -9.35 -7.24
N ASN A 36 34.98 -9.09 -7.64
CA ASN A 36 36.02 -8.49 -6.81
C ASN A 36 35.82 -6.98 -6.61
N ALA A 37 35.41 -6.24 -7.64
CA ALA A 37 35.12 -4.80 -7.52
C ALA A 37 33.92 -4.42 -8.40
N PRO A 38 32.69 -4.71 -7.93
CA PRO A 38 31.52 -4.70 -8.80
C PRO A 38 31.17 -3.34 -9.38
N SER A 39 31.35 -2.26 -8.61
CA SER A 39 31.12 -0.89 -9.10
C SER A 39 32.18 -0.45 -10.12
N ALA A 40 33.44 -0.86 -9.93
CA ALA A 40 34.55 -0.47 -10.79
C ALA A 40 34.53 -1.16 -12.16
N TYR A 41 34.02 -2.40 -12.20
CA TYR A 41 33.93 -3.24 -13.39
C TYR A 41 32.50 -3.41 -13.90
N ASN A 42 31.58 -2.54 -13.48
CA ASN A 42 30.18 -2.61 -13.89
C ASN A 42 30.06 -2.47 -15.43
N PRO A 43 29.51 -3.47 -16.15
CA PRO A 43 29.35 -3.44 -17.61
C PRO A 43 28.55 -2.25 -18.14
N TYR A 44 27.60 -1.74 -17.35
CA TYR A 44 26.72 -0.65 -17.76
C TYR A 44 27.37 0.72 -17.64
N THR A 45 28.23 0.93 -16.64
CA THR A 45 28.82 2.24 -16.36
C THR A 45 30.29 2.32 -16.75
N ASN A 46 31.00 1.19 -16.81
CA ASN A 46 32.44 1.09 -17.06
C ASN A 46 32.77 -0.07 -18.03
N PRO A 47 32.23 -0.09 -19.27
CA PRO A 47 32.35 -1.22 -20.19
C PRO A 47 33.81 -1.55 -20.55
N ASP A 48 34.67 -0.56 -20.80
CA ASP A 48 36.07 -0.79 -21.16
C ASP A 48 36.87 -1.45 -20.02
N ARG A 49 36.62 -1.01 -18.78
CA ARG A 49 37.22 -1.62 -17.58
C ARG A 49 36.70 -3.03 -17.37
N CYS A 50 35.43 -3.28 -17.65
CA CYS A 50 34.83 -4.60 -17.61
C CYS A 50 35.51 -5.54 -18.62
N ILE A 51 35.65 -5.13 -19.88
CA ILE A 51 36.32 -5.91 -20.94
C ILE A 51 37.77 -6.22 -20.56
N THR A 52 38.50 -5.21 -20.07
CA THR A 52 39.89 -5.40 -19.63
C THR A 52 39.95 -6.44 -18.50
N LYS A 53 39.03 -6.35 -17.53
CA LYS A 53 38.98 -7.29 -16.41
C LYS A 53 38.59 -8.70 -16.86
N ARG A 54 37.61 -8.84 -17.75
CA ARG A 54 37.22 -10.10 -18.38
C ARG A 54 38.42 -10.76 -19.07
N ASN A 55 39.16 -10.00 -19.88
CA ASN A 55 40.31 -10.54 -20.61
C ASN A 55 41.45 -10.97 -19.66
N ASN A 56 41.64 -10.28 -18.53
CA ASN A 56 42.55 -10.72 -17.48
C ASN A 56 42.10 -12.02 -16.80
N VAL A 57 40.80 -12.25 -16.66
CA VAL A 57 40.29 -13.52 -16.13
C VAL A 57 40.50 -14.64 -17.17
N LEU A 58 40.20 -14.39 -18.44
CA LEU A 58 40.42 -15.34 -19.53
C LEU A 58 41.89 -15.78 -19.63
N SER A 59 42.84 -14.84 -19.48
CA SER A 59 44.28 -15.18 -19.55
C SER A 59 44.72 -16.06 -18.39
N VAL A 60 44.16 -15.87 -17.19
CA VAL A 60 44.38 -16.76 -16.05
C VAL A 60 43.74 -18.12 -16.30
N MET A 61 42.49 -18.18 -16.77
CA MET A 61 41.81 -19.44 -17.07
C MET A 61 42.58 -20.28 -18.10
N HIS A 62 43.13 -19.65 -19.14
CA HIS A 62 43.96 -20.32 -20.13
C HIS A 62 45.29 -20.81 -19.53
N ARG A 63 45.98 -19.95 -18.78
CA ARG A 63 47.27 -20.31 -18.15
C ARG A 63 47.15 -21.48 -17.17
N GLU A 64 46.05 -21.54 -16.41
CA GLU A 64 45.78 -22.63 -15.47
C GLU A 64 45.16 -23.86 -16.15
N GLY A 65 44.97 -23.86 -17.47
CA GLY A 65 44.47 -24.99 -18.25
C GLY A 65 42.97 -25.28 -18.07
N VAL A 66 42.19 -24.32 -17.56
CA VAL A 66 40.73 -24.43 -17.41
C VAL A 66 40.02 -24.39 -18.77
N ILE A 67 40.60 -23.65 -19.72
CA ILE A 67 40.13 -23.53 -21.10
C ILE A 67 41.28 -23.75 -22.07
N GLY A 68 41.00 -24.24 -23.28
CA GLY A 68 42.01 -24.42 -24.33
C GLY A 68 42.28 -23.14 -25.14
N GLU A 69 43.35 -23.15 -25.95
CA GLU A 69 43.74 -22.01 -26.80
C GLU A 69 42.60 -21.54 -27.74
N ARG A 70 41.84 -22.50 -28.28
CA ARG A 70 40.69 -22.19 -29.16
C ARG A 70 39.61 -21.41 -28.41
N GLU A 71 39.20 -21.90 -27.24
CA GLU A 71 38.18 -21.26 -26.41
C GLU A 71 38.64 -19.89 -25.89
N TYR A 72 39.93 -19.78 -25.55
CA TYR A 72 40.54 -18.51 -25.14
C TYR A 72 40.46 -17.46 -26.26
N THR A 73 40.84 -17.84 -27.49
CA THR A 73 40.83 -16.94 -28.64
C THR A 73 39.40 -16.54 -29.03
N GLU A 74 38.47 -17.51 -29.03
CA GLU A 74 37.05 -17.26 -29.28
C GLU A 74 36.46 -16.28 -28.24
N ALA A 75 36.69 -16.54 -26.94
CA ALA A 75 36.18 -15.71 -25.85
C ALA A 75 36.77 -14.28 -25.84
N LEU A 76 38.02 -14.09 -26.28
CA LEU A 76 38.60 -12.75 -26.42
C LEU A 76 37.92 -11.93 -27.52
N SER A 77 37.51 -12.60 -28.61
CA SER A 77 36.84 -11.96 -29.74
C SER A 77 35.36 -11.69 -29.53
N GLU A 78 34.76 -12.32 -28.51
CA GLU A 78 33.34 -12.15 -28.17
C GLU A 78 33.07 -10.72 -27.66
N PRO A 79 32.10 -9.99 -28.24
CA PRO A 79 31.74 -8.65 -27.77
C PRO A 79 31.05 -8.73 -26.41
N LEU A 80 31.23 -7.69 -25.58
CA LEU A 80 30.47 -7.57 -24.34
C LEU A 80 29.04 -7.11 -24.65
N THR A 81 28.13 -8.07 -24.75
CA THR A 81 26.68 -7.80 -24.89
C THR A 81 26.00 -8.02 -23.55
N VAL A 82 25.39 -6.98 -23.01
CA VAL A 82 24.55 -7.07 -21.81
C VAL A 82 23.11 -6.77 -22.16
N VAL A 83 22.17 -7.40 -21.46
CA VAL A 83 20.74 -7.10 -21.58
C VAL A 83 20.54 -5.62 -21.30
N GLU A 84 19.84 -4.94 -22.21
CA GLU A 84 19.49 -3.54 -22.04
C GLU A 84 18.75 -3.39 -20.72
N ARG A 85 19.23 -2.47 -19.86
CA ARG A 85 18.45 -2.15 -18.67
C ARG A 85 17.12 -1.62 -19.17
N GLU A 86 16.02 -2.30 -18.85
CA GLU A 86 14.82 -1.54 -18.55
C GLU A 86 15.30 -0.43 -17.61
N LYS A 87 15.11 0.83 -18.00
CA LYS A 87 15.36 1.96 -17.10
C LYS A 87 14.76 1.51 -15.79
N MET A 88 15.57 1.35 -14.75
CA MET A 88 15.07 1.10 -13.41
C MET A 88 14.16 2.29 -13.09
N SER A 89 12.88 2.17 -13.43
CA SER A 89 11.85 3.11 -13.04
C SER A 89 11.64 2.97 -11.54
N ASP A 90 11.89 1.77 -11.00
CA ASP A 90 11.59 1.48 -9.62
C ASP A 90 12.88 1.37 -8.83
N ARG A 91 13.47 2.56 -8.56
CA ARG A 91 14.43 2.71 -7.46
C ARG A 91 13.81 2.31 -6.10
N TYR A 92 12.48 2.25 -6.05
CA TYR A 92 11.68 2.03 -4.85
C TYR A 92 10.64 0.95 -5.09
N SER A 93 10.33 0.15 -4.06
CA SER A 93 9.26 -0.84 -4.12
C SER A 93 7.90 -0.17 -4.33
N SER A 94 6.93 -0.87 -4.93
CA SER A 94 5.54 -0.39 -4.99
C SER A 94 4.94 -0.21 -3.59
N TRP A 95 3.88 0.58 -3.47
CA TRP A 95 3.14 0.71 -2.21
C TRP A 95 2.60 -0.63 -1.72
N PHE A 96 2.08 -1.45 -2.64
CA PHE A 96 1.62 -2.80 -2.33
C PHE A 96 2.74 -3.69 -1.78
N ALA A 97 3.94 -3.65 -2.38
CA ALA A 97 5.06 -4.43 -1.91
C ALA A 97 5.51 -3.99 -0.50
N GLU A 98 5.36 -2.71 -0.14
CA GLU A 98 5.63 -2.27 1.25
C GLU A 98 4.60 -2.80 2.23
N ALA A 99 3.30 -2.77 1.90
CA ALA A 99 2.26 -3.37 2.72
C ALA A 99 2.54 -4.87 2.95
N VAL A 100 2.86 -5.62 1.89
CA VAL A 100 3.23 -7.05 1.99
C VAL A 100 4.45 -7.27 2.88
N ILE A 101 5.47 -6.39 2.80
CA ILE A 101 6.66 -6.51 3.65
C ILE A 101 6.29 -6.28 5.12
N THR A 102 5.43 -5.31 5.42
CA THR A 102 4.95 -5.06 6.78
C THR A 102 4.16 -6.26 7.31
N ASP A 103 3.12 -6.68 6.59
CA ASP A 103 2.25 -7.81 6.98
C ASP A 103 3.08 -9.08 7.19
N LEU A 104 3.97 -9.41 6.25
CA LEU A 104 4.80 -10.61 6.36
C LEU A 104 5.83 -10.49 7.49
N THR A 105 6.30 -9.29 7.83
CA THR A 105 7.18 -9.10 8.98
C THR A 105 6.43 -9.41 10.28
N GLU A 106 5.21 -8.91 10.43
CA GLU A 106 4.35 -9.16 11.58
C GLU A 106 4.02 -10.66 11.71
N ASP A 107 3.58 -11.29 10.62
CA ASP A 107 3.28 -12.72 10.57
C ASP A 107 4.49 -13.58 10.94
N LEU A 108 5.68 -13.27 10.42
CA LEU A 108 6.89 -14.01 10.75
C LEU A 108 7.26 -13.87 12.23
N CYS A 109 7.09 -12.69 12.81
CA CYS A 109 7.34 -12.46 14.23
C CYS A 109 6.35 -13.28 15.08
N GLU A 110 5.06 -13.30 14.73
CA GLU A 110 4.04 -14.06 15.45
C GLU A 110 4.25 -15.57 15.34
N VAL A 111 4.41 -16.09 14.12
CA VAL A 111 4.50 -17.53 13.85
C VAL A 111 5.76 -18.15 14.43
N TYR A 112 6.90 -17.46 14.30
CA TYR A 112 8.20 -18.01 14.72
C TYR A 112 8.68 -17.48 16.08
N GLY A 113 7.97 -16.53 16.70
CA GLY A 113 8.38 -15.90 17.95
C GLY A 113 9.72 -15.18 17.84
N ILE A 114 10.03 -14.62 16.67
CA ILE A 114 11.29 -13.94 16.37
C ILE A 114 11.13 -12.41 16.45
N THR A 115 12.25 -11.70 16.51
CA THR A 115 12.24 -10.23 16.45
C THR A 115 12.07 -9.72 15.02
N GLU A 116 11.54 -8.50 14.85
CA GLU A 116 11.44 -7.85 13.54
C GLU A 116 12.78 -7.82 12.78
N ALA A 117 13.89 -7.62 13.50
CA ALA A 117 15.23 -7.63 12.90
C ALA A 117 15.60 -9.00 12.31
N ALA A 118 15.18 -10.09 12.95
CA ALA A 118 15.37 -11.44 12.41
C ALA A 118 14.43 -11.71 11.23
N ALA A 119 13.18 -11.25 11.29
CA ALA A 119 12.23 -11.35 10.19
C ALA A 119 12.72 -10.58 8.94
N ASP A 120 13.21 -9.34 9.09
CA ASP A 120 13.79 -8.55 7.98
C ASP A 120 15.01 -9.26 7.36
N LEU A 121 15.84 -9.94 8.17
CA LEU A 121 16.95 -10.75 7.65
C LEU A 121 16.45 -11.94 6.82
N MET A 122 15.39 -12.61 7.26
CA MET A 122 14.76 -13.71 6.51
C MET A 122 14.14 -13.21 5.20
N LEU A 123 13.50 -12.04 5.21
CA LEU A 123 12.91 -11.44 4.02
C LEU A 123 13.96 -11.04 2.99
N ARG A 124 15.10 -10.49 3.44
CA ARG A 124 16.17 -10.04 2.54
C ARG A 124 17.08 -11.17 2.07
N GLY A 125 17.33 -12.18 2.90
CA GLY A 125 18.39 -13.17 2.69
C GLY A 125 17.94 -14.63 2.72
N GLY A 126 16.69 -14.91 3.09
CA GLY A 126 16.18 -16.27 3.28
C GLY A 126 15.76 -16.98 1.98
N GLY A 127 15.77 -16.30 0.83
CA GLY A 127 15.39 -16.89 -0.45
C GLY A 127 13.90 -17.24 -0.55
N LEU A 128 13.04 -16.51 0.18
CA LEU A 128 11.60 -16.72 0.19
C LEU A 128 10.97 -16.38 -1.17
N SER A 129 10.00 -17.18 -1.58
CA SER A 129 9.09 -16.86 -2.69
C SER A 129 7.73 -16.47 -2.11
N VAL A 130 7.35 -15.21 -2.28
CA VAL A 130 6.10 -14.65 -1.73
C VAL A 130 5.07 -14.53 -2.85
N TYR A 131 3.95 -15.24 -2.69
CA TYR A 131 2.79 -15.14 -3.57
C TYR A 131 1.78 -14.21 -2.92
N THR A 132 1.33 -13.19 -3.65
CA THR A 132 0.47 -12.14 -3.11
C THR A 132 -0.85 -12.08 -3.85
N THR A 133 -1.79 -11.33 -3.28
CA THR A 133 -3.11 -11.03 -3.84
C THR A 133 -3.09 -9.87 -4.85
N MET A 134 -1.91 -9.33 -5.16
CA MET A 134 -1.77 -8.14 -5.99
C MET A 134 -2.38 -8.37 -7.38
N ASN A 135 -3.32 -7.51 -7.76
CA ASN A 135 -3.71 -7.39 -9.16
C ASN A 135 -2.78 -6.38 -9.84
N ALA A 136 -1.84 -6.88 -10.64
CA ALA A 136 -0.82 -6.06 -11.29
C ALA A 136 -1.43 -4.95 -12.19
N SER A 137 -2.56 -5.22 -12.85
CA SER A 137 -3.23 -4.23 -13.68
C SER A 137 -3.85 -3.11 -12.84
N ALA A 138 -4.52 -3.46 -11.74
CA ALA A 138 -5.13 -2.49 -10.84
C ALA A 138 -4.07 -1.63 -10.15
N GLN A 139 -3.00 -2.26 -9.63
CA GLN A 139 -1.88 -1.55 -9.00
C GLN A 139 -1.24 -0.56 -9.96
N LYS A 140 -0.98 -0.97 -11.21
CA LYS A 140 -0.39 -0.10 -12.22
C LYS A 140 -1.29 1.11 -12.53
N ILE A 141 -2.59 0.90 -12.75
CA ILE A 141 -3.54 2.00 -13.00
C ILE A 141 -3.54 2.97 -11.82
N LEU A 142 -3.54 2.45 -10.60
CA LEU A 142 -3.57 3.25 -9.39
C LEU A 142 -2.30 4.10 -9.24
N GLU A 143 -1.13 3.50 -9.43
CA GLU A 143 0.15 4.21 -9.35
C GLU A 143 0.31 5.26 -10.46
N GLU A 144 -0.09 4.95 -11.70
CA GLU A 144 -0.05 5.91 -12.82
C GLU A 144 -0.98 7.10 -12.57
N TYR A 145 -2.18 6.85 -12.03
CA TYR A 145 -3.12 7.91 -11.69
C TYR A 145 -2.60 8.80 -10.56
N PHE A 146 -2.09 8.19 -9.48
CA PHE A 146 -1.57 8.93 -8.32
C PHE A 146 -0.23 9.62 -8.59
N ALA A 147 0.56 9.15 -9.55
CA ALA A 147 1.83 9.78 -9.93
C ALA A 147 1.67 11.20 -10.49
N GLU A 148 0.49 11.50 -11.07
CA GLU A 148 0.20 12.75 -11.77
C GLU A 148 -0.62 13.70 -10.88
N ALA A 149 0.04 14.67 -10.23
CA ALA A 149 -0.62 15.61 -9.31
C ALA A 149 -1.81 16.37 -9.93
N LYS A 150 -1.79 16.60 -11.25
CA LYS A 150 -2.90 17.23 -12.01
C LYS A 150 -4.23 16.46 -11.93
N ASN A 151 -4.21 15.20 -11.52
CA ASN A 151 -5.41 14.37 -11.41
C ASN A 151 -6.23 14.67 -10.14
N PHE A 152 -5.70 15.49 -9.22
CA PHE A 152 -6.43 15.92 -8.03
C PHE A 152 -6.48 17.46 -7.96
N PRO A 153 -7.27 18.04 -7.03
CA PRO A 153 -7.45 19.48 -6.91
C PRO A 153 -6.13 20.26 -6.75
N GLU A 154 -6.04 21.49 -7.27
CA GLU A 154 -4.80 22.30 -7.27
C GLU A 154 -4.23 22.58 -5.86
N GLU A 155 -5.06 22.45 -4.82
CA GLU A 155 -4.72 22.69 -3.41
C GLU A 155 -3.79 21.63 -2.79
N ILE A 156 -3.42 20.54 -3.50
CA ILE A 156 -2.44 19.54 -3.03
C ILE A 156 -1.12 20.17 -2.58
N SER A 157 -0.72 21.31 -3.17
CA SER A 157 0.55 21.95 -2.84
C SER A 157 0.68 22.40 -1.38
N GLU A 158 -0.44 22.49 -0.64
CA GLU A 158 -0.50 22.89 0.77
C GLU A 158 -0.68 21.72 1.75
N GLY A 159 -0.06 20.56 1.49
CA GLY A 159 0.01 19.44 2.44
C GLY A 159 -1.19 18.47 2.43
N LEU A 160 -2.13 18.66 1.50
CA LEU A 160 -3.22 17.72 1.22
C LEU A 160 -2.67 16.46 0.55
N ASN A 161 -3.07 15.29 1.08
CA ASN A 161 -2.70 13.99 0.53
C ASN A 161 -3.96 13.15 0.29
N PHE A 162 -3.88 12.29 -0.71
CA PHE A 162 -4.90 11.30 -1.02
C PHE A 162 -4.26 9.92 -0.97
N ALA A 163 -5.03 8.93 -0.56
CA ALA A 163 -4.65 7.53 -0.61
C ALA A 163 -5.84 6.70 -1.07
N MET A 164 -5.55 5.48 -1.53
CA MET A 164 -6.59 4.57 -1.99
C MET A 164 -6.13 3.13 -1.81
N SER A 165 -7.06 2.30 -1.31
CA SER A 165 -6.93 0.85 -1.25
C SER A 165 -8.07 0.23 -2.03
N VAL A 166 -7.76 -0.81 -2.80
CA VAL A 166 -8.72 -1.55 -3.63
C VAL A 166 -8.82 -2.96 -3.09
N ILE A 167 -10.04 -3.37 -2.76
CA ILE A 167 -10.35 -4.67 -2.19
C ILE A 167 -11.14 -5.50 -3.21
N ASP A 168 -10.84 -6.79 -3.32
CA ASP A 168 -11.72 -7.76 -3.97
C ASP A 168 -12.87 -8.09 -3.03
N ASN A 169 -14.11 -7.74 -3.40
CA ASN A 169 -15.28 -7.96 -2.54
C ASN A 169 -15.62 -9.43 -2.29
N ALA A 170 -15.21 -10.35 -3.17
CA ALA A 170 -15.53 -11.76 -3.03
C ALA A 170 -14.59 -12.46 -2.04
N THR A 171 -13.31 -12.07 -2.03
CA THR A 171 -12.31 -12.69 -1.14
C THR A 171 -11.99 -11.84 0.09
N GLY A 172 -12.21 -10.53 0.03
CA GLY A 172 -11.77 -9.57 1.04
C GLY A 172 -10.31 -9.14 0.87
N ASP A 173 -9.63 -9.59 -0.19
CA ASP A 173 -8.20 -9.35 -0.37
C ASP A 173 -7.90 -7.91 -0.78
N LEU A 174 -6.85 -7.32 -0.21
CA LEU A 174 -6.22 -6.14 -0.77
C LEU A 174 -5.56 -6.51 -2.10
N VAL A 175 -5.95 -5.86 -3.19
CA VAL A 175 -5.42 -6.16 -4.53
C VAL A 175 -4.60 -5.02 -5.14
N ALA A 176 -4.78 -3.79 -4.64
CA ALA A 176 -3.97 -2.64 -5.00
C ALA A 176 -4.03 -1.58 -3.89
N THR A 177 -2.95 -0.82 -3.70
CA THR A 177 -2.92 0.32 -2.77
C THR A 177 -1.92 1.38 -3.19
N VAL A 178 -2.22 2.65 -2.87
CA VAL A 178 -1.30 3.79 -2.97
C VAL A 178 -1.49 4.67 -1.74
N GLY A 179 -0.37 4.99 -1.08
CA GLY A 179 -0.37 5.71 0.18
C GLY A 179 -0.32 7.24 0.09
N ARG A 180 -0.05 7.84 -1.07
CA ARG A 180 -0.03 9.31 -1.25
C ARG A 180 -0.01 9.70 -2.72
N VAL A 181 -0.31 10.97 -3.00
CA VAL A 181 -0.16 11.58 -4.34
C VAL A 181 1.31 11.84 -4.66
N GLY A 182 1.65 11.71 -5.93
CA GLY A 182 2.98 11.93 -6.50
C GLY A 182 3.77 10.63 -6.67
N LYS A 183 4.77 10.70 -7.54
CA LYS A 183 5.70 9.57 -7.75
C LYS A 183 6.41 9.24 -6.44
N LYS A 184 6.52 7.95 -6.14
CA LYS A 184 7.21 7.47 -4.94
C LYS A 184 8.70 7.84 -4.99
N GLN A 185 9.21 8.47 -3.93
CA GLN A 185 10.59 9.00 -3.84
C GLN A 185 11.45 8.30 -2.78
N GLY A 186 10.96 7.22 -2.19
CA GLY A 186 11.62 6.54 -1.07
C GLY A 186 10.96 5.19 -0.79
N ASN A 187 11.64 4.36 0.01
CA ASN A 187 11.03 3.19 0.62
C ASN A 187 10.65 3.49 2.07
N LYS A 188 9.67 2.74 2.61
CA LYS A 188 9.14 2.91 3.98
C LYS A 188 8.63 4.33 4.21
N LEU A 189 7.93 4.87 3.22
CA LEU A 189 7.28 6.17 3.34
C LEU A 189 5.95 5.99 4.07
N LEU A 190 5.52 6.99 4.85
CA LEU A 190 4.21 6.98 5.48
C LEU A 190 3.08 6.78 4.44
N SER A 191 2.29 5.72 4.59
CA SER A 191 1.11 5.48 3.76
C SER A 191 -0.12 6.09 4.41
N HIS A 192 -0.76 7.08 3.77
CA HIS A 192 -2.06 7.59 4.25
C HIS A 192 -3.18 6.56 4.09
N ALA A 193 -2.97 5.46 3.36
CA ALA A 193 -3.92 4.36 3.28
C ALA A 193 -4.02 3.55 4.59
N GLU A 194 -3.00 3.65 5.45
CA GLU A 194 -2.89 2.94 6.73
C GLU A 194 -3.26 3.84 7.92
N LEU A 195 -3.53 5.13 7.68
CA LEU A 195 -3.88 6.08 8.74
C LEU A 195 -5.37 6.05 9.05
N ALA A 196 -5.69 6.04 10.35
CA ALA A 196 -7.04 6.25 10.82
C ALA A 196 -7.47 7.71 10.60
N HIS A 197 -8.58 7.90 9.91
CA HIS A 197 -9.20 9.21 9.66
C HIS A 197 -10.64 9.21 10.14
N ILE A 198 -11.18 10.38 10.49
CA ILE A 198 -12.60 10.54 10.80
C ILE A 198 -13.39 10.30 9.49
N PRO A 199 -14.18 9.22 9.40
CA PRO A 199 -14.79 8.79 8.15
C PRO A 199 -16.00 9.66 7.75
N GLY A 200 -16.60 10.37 8.70
CA GLY A 200 -17.75 11.24 8.46
C GLY A 200 -18.97 10.47 7.96
N SER A 201 -19.68 11.02 6.97
CA SER A 201 -20.98 10.48 6.52
C SER A 201 -20.91 9.09 5.87
N VAL A 202 -19.73 8.58 5.50
CA VAL A 202 -19.59 7.21 4.96
C VAL A 202 -19.94 6.14 6.01
N LEU A 203 -19.98 6.49 7.31
CA LEU A 203 -20.45 5.61 8.37
C LEU A 203 -21.97 5.42 8.41
N LYS A 204 -22.75 6.35 7.85
CA LYS A 204 -24.22 6.31 7.93
C LYS A 204 -24.79 4.95 7.46
N PRO A 205 -24.43 4.43 6.27
CA PRO A 205 -24.84 3.09 5.84
C PRO A 205 -24.57 2.00 6.89
N LEU A 206 -23.38 1.99 7.49
CA LEU A 206 -22.89 0.92 8.35
C LEU A 206 -23.45 0.99 9.78
N GLY A 207 -23.44 2.17 10.39
CA GLY A 207 -23.85 2.35 11.79
C GLY A 207 -25.36 2.51 11.99
N LEU A 208 -26.07 3.04 10.98
CA LEU A 208 -27.47 3.45 11.13
C LEU A 208 -28.39 2.70 10.16
N TYR A 209 -28.20 2.85 8.85
CA TYR A 209 -29.18 2.39 7.86
C TYR A 209 -29.24 0.86 7.78
N ALA A 210 -28.12 0.18 7.53
CA ALA A 210 -28.11 -1.28 7.40
C ALA A 210 -28.61 -1.99 8.69
N PRO A 211 -28.12 -1.63 9.90
CA PRO A 211 -28.61 -2.26 11.13
C PRO A 211 -30.11 -2.04 11.38
N LEU A 212 -30.63 -0.84 11.09
CA LEU A 212 -32.07 -0.55 11.27
C LEU A 212 -32.95 -1.29 10.27
N ILE A 213 -32.46 -1.54 9.05
CA ILE A 213 -33.15 -2.36 8.05
C ILE A 213 -33.13 -3.82 8.50
N ASP A 214 -31.98 -4.33 8.93
CA ASP A 214 -31.83 -5.71 9.45
C ASP A 214 -32.72 -5.97 10.68
N GLU A 215 -32.86 -4.97 11.55
CA GLU A 215 -33.76 -5.01 12.72
C GLU A 215 -35.24 -4.84 12.36
N GLY A 216 -35.58 -4.57 11.08
CA GLY A 216 -36.95 -4.35 10.62
C GLY A 216 -37.59 -3.04 11.11
N LYS A 217 -36.80 -2.12 11.70
CA LYS A 217 -37.27 -0.83 12.23
C LYS A 217 -37.54 0.19 11.13
N ILE A 218 -36.83 0.08 10.02
CA ILE A 218 -37.05 0.92 8.82
C ILE A 218 -37.04 0.04 7.56
N ASN A 219 -37.61 0.55 6.49
CA ASN A 219 -37.45 0.04 5.13
C ASN A 219 -37.26 1.21 4.15
N TRP A 220 -37.03 0.92 2.87
CA TRP A 220 -36.77 1.94 1.86
C TRP A 220 -37.88 3.00 1.69
N ALA A 221 -39.11 2.66 2.05
CA ALA A 221 -40.29 3.53 1.97
C ALA A 221 -40.61 4.22 3.30
N THR A 222 -39.94 3.89 4.41
CA THR A 222 -40.10 4.61 5.68
C THR A 222 -39.78 6.08 5.46
N VAL A 223 -40.59 6.97 6.06
CA VAL A 223 -40.50 8.42 5.89
C VAL A 223 -40.04 9.07 7.18
N PHE A 224 -39.15 10.05 7.08
CA PHE A 224 -38.71 10.90 8.18
C PHE A 224 -38.88 12.38 7.83
N ASP A 225 -39.02 13.21 8.85
CA ASP A 225 -38.99 14.67 8.71
C ASP A 225 -37.56 15.18 8.59
N ASP A 226 -37.18 15.60 7.39
CA ASP A 226 -36.00 16.43 7.14
C ASP A 226 -36.35 17.90 7.34
N ILE A 227 -36.36 18.32 8.60
CA ILE A 227 -36.62 19.69 9.05
C ILE A 227 -35.57 20.14 10.08
N PRO A 228 -35.35 21.45 10.24
CA PRO A 228 -34.69 22.03 11.41
C PRO A 228 -35.16 21.40 12.72
N THR A 229 -34.30 20.70 13.44
CA THR A 229 -34.66 20.08 14.73
C THR A 229 -33.51 20.19 15.71
N SER A 230 -33.83 20.59 16.93
CA SER A 230 -32.93 20.50 18.09
C SER A 230 -33.15 19.15 18.73
N PHE A 231 -32.07 18.39 18.92
CA PHE A 231 -32.13 17.04 19.49
C PHE A 231 -31.68 17.00 20.96
N THR A 232 -31.56 18.16 21.61
CA THR A 232 -31.28 18.28 23.05
C THR A 232 -32.33 19.15 23.75
N GLU A 233 -32.84 18.66 24.89
CA GLU A 233 -33.73 19.37 25.83
C GLU A 233 -33.01 19.64 27.16
N THR A 234 -31.87 20.33 27.16
CA THR A 234 -31.16 20.68 28.41
C THR A 234 -31.12 22.19 28.63
N GLU A 235 -31.19 22.64 29.88
CA GLU A 235 -31.05 24.06 30.30
C GLU A 235 -29.68 24.67 29.95
N SER A 236 -28.74 23.87 29.46
CA SER A 236 -27.47 24.33 28.89
C SER A 236 -27.66 25.04 27.54
N SER A 237 -26.76 25.96 27.20
CA SER A 237 -26.69 26.60 25.86
C SER A 237 -26.38 25.65 24.69
N TYR A 238 -26.21 24.35 24.95
CA TYR A 238 -25.87 23.33 23.97
C TYR A 238 -27.13 22.82 23.24
N ARG A 239 -27.23 23.17 21.95
CA ARG A 239 -28.28 22.67 21.05
C ARG A 239 -27.64 21.80 19.98
N LEU A 240 -27.95 20.51 20.00
CA LEU A 240 -27.60 19.62 18.90
C LEU A 240 -28.48 19.98 17.71
N TYR A 241 -27.90 20.72 16.77
CA TYR A 241 -28.59 21.20 15.57
C TYR A 241 -27.83 20.75 14.31
N PRO A 242 -27.97 19.47 13.92
CA PRO A 242 -27.30 18.92 12.75
C PRO A 242 -27.82 19.64 11.50
N ARG A 243 -26.97 20.46 10.87
CA ARG A 243 -27.32 21.13 9.62
C ARG A 243 -27.06 20.20 8.45
N ASN A 244 -27.97 20.21 7.47
CA ASN A 244 -27.69 19.57 6.19
C ASN A 244 -26.59 20.34 5.43
N SER A 245 -25.88 19.62 4.56
CA SER A 245 -24.97 20.21 3.57
C SER A 245 -25.42 19.81 2.16
N PRO A 246 -25.91 20.75 1.32
CA PRO A 246 -26.22 22.15 1.64
C PRO A 246 -27.37 22.28 2.66
N ASN A 247 -27.53 23.47 3.25
CA ASN A 247 -28.53 23.75 4.29
C ASN A 247 -29.97 23.85 3.74
N VAL A 248 -30.44 22.77 3.11
CA VAL A 248 -31.74 22.63 2.46
C VAL A 248 -32.49 21.46 3.10
N TYR A 249 -33.76 21.69 3.39
CA TYR A 249 -34.66 20.79 4.10
C TYR A 249 -35.78 20.37 3.18
N SER A 250 -36.00 19.06 3.09
CA SER A 250 -36.94 18.46 2.14
C SER A 250 -38.33 18.22 2.74
N GLY A 251 -38.54 18.48 4.03
CA GLY A 251 -39.75 18.08 4.73
C GLY A 251 -39.81 16.56 4.83
N LEU A 252 -40.94 15.95 4.48
CA LEU A 252 -41.05 14.48 4.45
C LEU A 252 -40.16 13.88 3.37
N ILE A 253 -39.25 13.00 3.77
CA ILE A 253 -38.32 12.31 2.87
C ILE A 253 -38.26 10.81 3.18
N THR A 254 -38.15 9.98 2.14
CA THR A 254 -37.98 8.54 2.31
C THR A 254 -36.58 8.19 2.80
N VAL A 255 -36.41 7.06 3.49
CA VAL A 255 -35.10 6.50 3.87
C VAL A 255 -34.17 6.37 2.66
N LYS A 256 -34.72 5.90 1.53
CA LYS A 256 -33.99 5.79 0.26
C LYS A 256 -33.41 7.13 -0.18
N ASP A 257 -34.22 8.19 -0.21
CA ASP A 257 -33.78 9.51 -0.65
C ASP A 257 -32.88 10.20 0.37
N ALA A 258 -33.14 9.99 1.67
CA ALA A 258 -32.32 10.51 2.75
C ALA A 258 -30.89 9.97 2.71
N LEU A 259 -30.74 8.65 2.46
CA LEU A 259 -29.42 8.03 2.27
C LEU A 259 -28.74 8.58 1.01
N ARG A 260 -29.47 8.64 -0.12
CA ARG A 260 -28.96 9.17 -1.40
C ARG A 260 -28.44 10.61 -1.26
N LEU A 261 -29.13 11.43 -0.51
CA LEU A 261 -28.78 12.84 -0.28
C LEU A 261 -27.93 13.08 0.97
N SER A 262 -27.54 12.00 1.68
CA SER A 262 -26.76 12.05 2.92
C SER A 262 -27.31 13.04 3.95
N LYS A 263 -28.63 13.06 4.17
CA LYS A 263 -29.28 14.03 5.08
C LYS A 263 -28.84 13.82 6.54
N ASN A 264 -28.32 14.88 7.16
CA ASN A 264 -27.78 14.83 8.53
C ASN A 264 -28.90 14.78 9.57
N THR A 265 -29.96 15.56 9.38
CA THR A 265 -31.17 15.55 10.22
C THR A 265 -31.77 14.14 10.34
N VAL A 266 -31.89 13.44 9.20
CA VAL A 266 -32.42 12.08 9.17
C VAL A 266 -31.45 11.11 9.83
N ALA A 267 -30.14 11.24 9.63
CA ALA A 267 -29.16 10.40 10.30
C ALA A 267 -29.26 10.51 11.84
N VAL A 268 -29.45 11.72 12.37
CA VAL A 268 -29.65 11.90 13.82
C VAL A 268 -30.97 11.28 14.29
N ARG A 269 -32.08 11.44 13.54
CA ARG A 269 -33.34 10.74 13.86
C ARG A 269 -33.19 9.21 13.85
N LEU A 270 -32.42 8.67 12.91
CA LEU A 270 -32.12 7.23 12.88
C LEU A 270 -31.30 6.80 14.11
N SER A 271 -30.39 7.64 14.61
CA SER A 271 -29.69 7.38 15.88
C SER A 271 -30.59 7.47 17.12
N GLU A 272 -31.77 8.07 17.06
CA GLU A 272 -32.73 7.99 18.18
C GLU A 272 -33.37 6.59 18.24
N LEU A 273 -33.42 5.86 17.12
CA LEU A 273 -33.93 4.49 17.04
C LEU A 273 -32.91 3.42 17.46
N ARG A 274 -31.61 3.79 17.52
CA ARG A 274 -30.52 2.98 18.08
C ARG A 274 -29.63 3.86 18.93
N THR A 275 -29.64 3.65 20.25
CA THR A 275 -28.79 4.40 21.18
C THR A 275 -27.34 4.49 20.67
N PRO A 276 -26.57 5.56 20.97
CA PRO A 276 -25.17 5.69 20.55
C PRO A 276 -24.33 4.45 20.88
N ARG A 277 -24.65 3.78 22.00
CA ARG A 277 -24.02 2.50 22.37
C ARG A 277 -24.25 1.40 21.36
N ALA A 278 -25.49 1.19 20.91
CA ALA A 278 -25.80 0.16 19.93
C ALA A 278 -25.11 0.42 18.58
N VAL A 279 -24.94 1.69 18.20
CA VAL A 279 -24.18 2.08 17.00
C VAL A 279 -22.69 1.74 17.18
N PHE A 280 -22.09 2.14 18.30
CA PHE A 280 -20.70 1.83 18.66
C PHE A 280 -20.42 0.33 18.61
N ASP A 281 -21.24 -0.49 19.28
CA ASP A 281 -21.08 -1.95 19.33
C ASP A 281 -21.21 -2.57 17.94
N THR A 282 -22.09 -2.04 17.09
CA THR A 282 -22.23 -2.53 15.72
C THR A 282 -20.98 -2.26 14.89
N LEU A 283 -20.42 -1.05 14.98
CA LEU A 283 -19.20 -0.70 14.25
C LEU A 283 -18.00 -1.53 14.75
N LYS A 284 -17.86 -1.69 16.06
CA LYS A 284 -16.78 -2.49 16.67
C LYS A 284 -16.91 -3.98 16.37
N ASP A 285 -18.05 -4.58 16.72
CA ASP A 285 -18.17 -6.04 16.79
C ASP A 285 -18.56 -6.67 15.44
N LYS A 286 -19.32 -5.96 14.59
CA LYS A 286 -19.72 -6.48 13.27
C LYS A 286 -18.82 -6.01 12.14
N PHE A 287 -18.36 -4.76 12.19
CA PHE A 287 -17.57 -4.15 11.11
C PHE A 287 -16.07 -4.04 11.43
N GLY A 288 -15.64 -4.46 12.62
CA GLY A 288 -14.22 -4.58 12.97
C GLY A 288 -13.50 -3.26 13.20
N PHE A 289 -14.21 -2.17 13.49
CA PHE A 289 -13.58 -0.88 13.77
C PHE A 289 -12.77 -0.96 15.08
N SER A 290 -11.45 -0.75 14.99
CA SER A 290 -10.49 -0.89 16.09
C SER A 290 -10.14 0.43 16.78
N HIS A 291 -10.36 1.57 16.13
CA HIS A 291 -9.95 2.90 16.62
C HIS A 291 -11.09 3.69 17.29
N LEU A 292 -12.20 3.04 17.62
CA LEU A 292 -13.31 3.69 18.33
C LEU A 292 -12.97 3.88 19.81
N VAL A 293 -13.25 5.06 20.35
CA VAL A 293 -12.96 5.44 21.73
C VAL A 293 -14.19 5.22 22.60
N GLU A 294 -14.15 4.21 23.46
CA GLU A 294 -15.22 3.97 24.42
C GLU A 294 -15.23 5.03 25.53
N ARG A 295 -14.06 5.29 26.12
CA ARG A 295 -13.84 6.30 27.16
C ARG A 295 -12.35 6.60 27.30
N GLU A 296 -11.97 7.85 27.15
CA GLU A 296 -10.61 8.34 27.41
C GLU A 296 -10.66 9.61 28.26
N GLU A 297 -9.89 9.64 29.34
CA GLU A 297 -9.76 10.83 30.21
C GLU A 297 -8.68 11.74 29.65
N GLN A 298 -9.03 13.00 29.38
CA GLN A 298 -8.10 13.98 28.80
C GLN A 298 -7.33 14.73 29.89
N GLU A 299 -6.05 15.07 29.64
CA GLU A 299 -5.16 15.77 30.59
C GLU A 299 -5.73 17.11 31.12
N GLY A 300 -6.64 17.75 30.37
CA GLY A 300 -7.31 19.00 30.76
C GLY A 300 -8.63 18.82 31.54
N GLY A 301 -9.02 17.59 31.86
CA GLY A 301 -10.34 17.25 32.37
C GLY A 301 -11.38 17.13 31.23
N GLY A 302 -12.20 16.09 31.29
CA GLY A 302 -13.17 15.74 30.24
C GLY A 302 -13.05 14.28 29.82
N ILE A 303 -14.08 13.79 29.15
CA ILE A 303 -14.14 12.43 28.63
C ILE A 303 -14.30 12.51 27.11
N LEU A 304 -13.35 11.93 26.38
CA LEU A 304 -13.50 11.64 24.95
C LEU A 304 -14.21 10.29 24.81
N THR A 305 -15.28 10.25 24.01
CA THR A 305 -16.05 9.03 23.74
C THR A 305 -16.78 9.15 22.41
N ASP A 306 -16.80 8.06 21.65
CA ASP A 306 -17.62 7.88 20.44
C ASP A 306 -19.05 7.39 20.77
N ILE A 307 -19.36 7.22 22.05
CA ILE A 307 -20.68 6.79 22.56
C ILE A 307 -21.48 8.04 22.99
N ALA A 308 -21.57 9.03 22.10
CA ALA A 308 -22.31 10.25 22.35
C ALA A 308 -22.88 10.84 21.05
N PRO A 309 -23.97 11.63 21.12
CA PRO A 309 -24.39 12.46 20.00
C PRO A 309 -23.27 13.46 19.66
N SER A 310 -22.80 13.45 18.40
CA SER A 310 -21.83 14.45 17.92
C SER A 310 -22.48 15.83 17.85
N PRO A 311 -21.86 16.92 18.37
CA PRO A 311 -22.34 18.31 18.30
C PRO A 311 -22.86 18.79 16.94
#